data_AF-A0AAW9S0S3-F1
#
_entry.id   AF-A0AAW9S0S3-F1
#
_cell.length_a   1.000
_cell.length_b   1.000
_cell.length_c   1.000
_cell.angle_alpha   90.00
_cell.angle_beta   90.00
_cell.angle_gamma   90.00
#
_symmetry.space_group_name_H-M   'P 1'
#
loop_
_entity.id
_entity.type
_entity.pdbx_description
1 polymer ?
#
loop_
_entity_poly.entity_id
_entity_poly.type
_entity_poly.pdbx_seq_one_letter_code
_entity_poly.pdbx_strand_id
1 'polypeptide(L)' 'MHTRYQEGVFEEEKSFLETYKVSSFPSYIFIDQEGKLVTLNASRPSSGEVPAAIEKLLKGVPPEGI' A
#
# COMPACT_ATOMS: atom_id res chain seq x y z
N MET A 1 -40.86 10.02 25.54
CA MET A 1 -39.65 10.61 24.91
C MET A 1 -39.28 9.67 23.76
N HIS A 2 -39.57 10.07 22.52
CA HIS A 2 -39.34 9.25 21.32
C HIS A 2 -38.01 9.71 20.70
N THR A 3 -36.95 8.92 20.83
CA THR A 3 -35.70 9.17 20.09
C THR A 3 -35.82 8.53 18.71
N ARG A 4 -35.91 9.38 17.69
CA ARG A 4 -35.89 8.98 16.28
C ARG A 4 -34.43 8.82 15.88
N TYR A 5 -33.97 7.59 15.69
CA TYR A 5 -32.68 7.32 15.08
C TYR A 5 -32.78 7.70 13.59
N GLN A 6 -31.89 8.57 13.12
CA GLN A 6 -31.66 8.73 11.68
C GLN A 6 -30.56 7.75 11.30
N GLU A 7 -30.87 6.80 10.41
CA GLU A 7 -29.87 5.94 9.78
C GLU A 7 -29.05 6.79 8.81
N GLY A 8 -27.83 7.15 9.22
CA GLY A 8 -26.81 7.58 8.28
C GLY A 8 -26.28 6.36 7.54
N VAL A 9 -26.25 6.40 6.21
CA VAL A 9 -25.51 5.41 5.41
C VAL A 9 -24.03 5.70 5.64
N PHE A 10 -23.37 4.89 6.46
CA PHE A 10 -21.92 4.90 6.56
C PHE A 10 -21.40 4.17 5.33
N GLU A 11 -20.62 4.85 4.47
CA GLU A 11 -19.80 4.13 3.50
C GLU A 11 -18.84 3.25 4.29
N GLU A 12 -18.93 1.93 4.10
CA GLU A 12 -17.97 1.00 4.70
C GLU A 12 -16.57 1.37 4.22
N GLU A 13 -15.76 1.91 5.12
CA GLU A 13 -14.34 2.11 4.85
C GLU A 13 -13.73 0.75 4.53
N LYS A 14 -13.15 0.62 3.33
CA LYS A 14 -12.43 -0.59 2.94
C LYS A 14 -11.34 -0.87 3.96
N SER A 15 -11.20 -2.14 4.34
CA SER A 15 -10.13 -2.53 5.26
C SER A 15 -8.75 -2.23 4.64
N PHE A 16 -7.72 -2.08 5.48
CA PHE A 16 -6.34 -1.93 5.02
C PHE A 16 -5.94 -3.05 4.04
N LEU A 17 -6.35 -4.29 4.33
CA LEU A 17 -6.03 -5.46 3.51
C LEU A 17 -6.64 -5.35 2.12
N GLU A 18 -7.88 -4.87 2.01
CA GLU A 18 -8.55 -4.66 0.72
C GLU A 18 -7.96 -3.48 -0.04
N THR A 19 -7.68 -2.38 0.67
CA THR A 19 -7.12 -1.16 0.09
C THR A 19 -5.76 -1.42 -0.55
N TYR A 20 -4.90 -2.18 0.14
CA TYR A 20 -3.55 -2.50 -0.31
C TYR A 20 -3.42 -3.91 -0.91
N LYS A 21 -4.55 -4.58 -1.21
CA LYS A 21 -4.59 -5.93 -1.82
C LYS A 21 -3.66 -6.95 -1.16
N VAL A 22 -3.55 -6.91 0.18
CA VAL A 22 -2.72 -7.82 0.95
C VAL A 22 -3.40 -9.19 1.01
N SER A 23 -2.89 -10.15 0.23
CA SER A 23 -3.44 -11.51 0.14
C SER A 23 -2.78 -12.51 1.10
N SER A 24 -1.57 -12.20 1.60
CA SER A 24 -0.80 -13.09 2.48
C SER A 24 0.22 -12.34 3.32
N PHE A 25 0.68 -12.97 4.42
CA PHE A 25 1.76 -12.43 5.25
C PHE A 25 3.02 -13.30 5.15
N PRO A 26 4.22 -12.69 5.11
CA PRO A 26 4.47 -11.24 5.01
C PRO A 26 4.14 -10.69 3.61
N SER A 27 3.69 -9.43 3.54
CA SER A 27 3.58 -8.63 2.31
C SER A 27 4.49 -7.41 2.44
N TYR A 28 5.12 -7.01 1.34
CA TYR A 28 6.01 -5.86 1.32
C TYR A 28 5.47 -4.82 0.33
N ILE A 29 5.28 -3.61 0.83
CA ILE A 29 4.75 -2.48 0.08
C ILE A 29 5.86 -1.44 -0.02
N PHE A 30 5.98 -0.81 -1.18
CA PHE A 30 6.96 0.23 -1.40
C PHE A 30 6.27 1.57 -1.67
N ILE A 31 6.65 2.57 -0.87
CA ILE A 31 6.06 3.90 -0.85
C ILE A 31 7.21 4.90 -0.98
N ASP A 32 7.03 5.93 -1.81
CA ASP A 32 8.03 6.98 -1.97
C ASP A 32 7.94 8.06 -0.87
N GLN A 33 8.82 9.07 -0.95
CA GLN A 33 8.90 10.14 0.03
C GLN A 33 7.69 11.09 0.02
N GLU A 34 6.90 11.10 -1.07
CA GLU A 34 5.68 11.89 -1.20
C GLU A 34 4.45 11.12 -0.69
N GLY A 35 4.64 9.88 -0.21
CA GLY A 35 3.57 9.01 0.27
C GLY A 35 2.84 8.28 -0.86
N LYS A 36 3.38 8.30 -2.09
CA LYS A 36 2.77 7.62 -3.23
C LYS A 36 3.19 6.15 -3.26
N LEU A 37 2.20 5.32 -3.55
CA LEU A 37 2.38 3.89 -3.75
C LEU A 37 3.21 3.62 -5.02
N VAL A 38 4.36 2.98 -4.86
CA VAL A 38 5.22 2.54 -5.98
C VAL A 38 4.82 1.13 -6.42
N THR A 39 4.75 0.18 -5.47
CA THR A 39 4.33 -1.21 -5.71
C THR A 39 3.71 -1.82 -4.45
N LEU A 40 2.78 -2.76 -4.64
CA LEU A 40 2.16 -3.56 -3.57
C LEU A 40 2.81 -4.94 -3.39
N ASN A 41 3.70 -5.32 -4.30
CA ASN A 41 4.30 -6.66 -4.34
C ASN A 41 5.83 -6.57 -4.31
N ALA A 42 6.35 -5.72 -3.44
CA ALA A 42 7.79 -5.48 -3.37
C ALA A 42 8.57 -6.74 -2.96
N SER A 43 9.79 -6.87 -3.49
CA SER A 43 10.75 -7.85 -3.03
C SER A 43 11.02 -7.69 -1.53
N ARG A 44 11.28 -8.83 -0.89
CA ARG A 44 11.64 -8.88 0.53
C ARG A 44 12.86 -7.99 0.80
N PRO A 45 12.90 -7.19 1.90
CA PRO A 45 14.05 -6.34 2.23
C PRO A 45 15.39 -7.08 2.29
N SER A 46 15.37 -8.36 2.69
CA SER A 46 16.58 -9.19 2.76
C SER A 46 16.99 -9.84 1.43
N SER A 47 16.24 -9.65 0.34
CA SER A 47 16.55 -10.25 -0.97
C SER A 47 17.83 -9.69 -1.60
N GLY A 48 18.27 -8.51 -1.17
CA GLY A 48 19.32 -7.74 -1.83
C GLY A 48 18.84 -6.92 -3.03
N GLU A 49 17.56 -7.04 -3.42
CA GLU A 49 16.98 -6.35 -4.59
C GLU A 49 16.41 -4.97 -4.23
N VAL A 50 16.01 -4.77 -2.98
CA VAL A 50 15.42 -3.51 -2.49
C VAL A 50 16.34 -2.30 -2.64
N PRO A 51 17.67 -2.37 -2.35
CA PRO A 51 18.58 -1.26 -2.60
C PRO A 51 18.61 -0.81 -4.06
N ALA A 52 18.64 -1.76 -5.01
CA ALA A 52 18.63 -1.45 -6.43
C ALA A 52 17.31 -0.79 -6.88
N ALA A 53 16.18 -1.20 -6.31
CA ALA A 53 14.88 -0.59 -6.53
C ALA A 53 14.83 0.85 -6.02
N ILE A 54 15.36 1.12 -4.82
CA ILE A 54 15.50 2.48 -4.26
C ILE A 54 16.36 3.35 -5.20
N GLU A 55 17.52 2.85 -5.62
CA GLU A 55 18.42 3.61 -6.50
C GLU A 55 17.80 3.97 -7.85
N LYS A 56 17.01 3.06 -8.44
CA LYS A 56 16.29 3.33 -9.70
C LYS A 56 15.26 4.46 -9.53
N LEU A 57 14.47 4.41 -8.46
CA LEU A 57 13.50 5.46 -8.14
C LEU A 57 14.15 6.83 -7.95
N LEU A 58 15.26 6.88 -7.19
CA LEU A 58 15.99 8.14 -6.96
C LEU A 58 16.56 8.74 -8.25
N LYS A 59 16.80 7.92 -9.28
CA LYS A 59 17.22 8.35 -10.61
C LYS A 59 16.06 8.69 -11.55
N GLY A 60 14.81 8.66 -11.06
CA GLY A 60 13.61 8.93 -11.86
C GLY A 60 13.25 7.80 -12.84
N VAL A 61 13.86 6.62 -12.69
CA VAL A 61 13.54 5.45 -13.51
C VAL A 61 12.51 4.63 -12.76
N PRO A 62 11.27 4.47 -13.29
CA PRO A 62 10.29 3.63 -12.64
C PRO A 62 10.82 2.20 -12.57
N PRO A 63 10.86 1.59 -11.38
CA PRO A 63 11.41 0.27 -11.21
C PRO A 63 10.40 -0.76 -11.75
N GLU A 64 10.76 -1.43 -12.85
CA GLU A 64 10.01 -2.58 -13.33
C GLU A 64 10.20 -3.75 -12.36
N GLY A 65 9.08 -4.33 -11.90
CA GLY A 65 9.06 -5.57 -11.13
C GLY A 65 9.85 -5.52 -9.83
N ILE A 66 9.57 -4.54 -8.95
CA ILE A 66 9.91 -4.68 -7.52
C ILE A 66 8.86 -5.56 -6.86
#